data_AF-A0A7V9G7U3-F1
#
_entry.id   AF-A0A7V9G7U3-F1
#
_cell.length_a   1.000
_cell.length_b   1.000
_cell.length_c   1.000
_cell.angle_alpha   90.00
_cell.angle_beta   90.00
_cell.angle_gamma   90.00
#
_symmetry.space_group_name_H-M   'P 1'
#
loop_
_entity.id
_entity.type
_entity.pdbx_description
1 polymer ?
#
loop_
_entity_poly.entity_id
_entity_poly.type
_entity_poly.pdbx_seq_one_letter_code
_entity_poly.pdbx_strand_id
1 'polypeptide(L)'
;MRSWLQRSILRGLNRLCADTAARLGGSLGVLAWRLGVRRTVANQVIARTLALRGPARARVTRRAYATMGANFVELWTIGGPDGPERHVQRANPRWQAAIHRRHPALAYVGPHIGSWDMGACGIAGNAGRFLVYAKAQHNPVVDRLINIQRERLGCEVLFADHGDRAGAVTAFRAMRAGASLGLIADQRPGEHESVPALFLGQPAQCHQGPKFFS
;
A
#
# COMPACT_ATOMS: atom_id res chain seq x y z
N MET A 1 21.83 -6.02 -10.39
CA MET A 1 21.19 -7.30 -10.78
C MET A 1 20.59 -7.13 -12.17
N ARG A 2 20.83 -8.04 -13.12
CA ARG A 2 20.34 -7.90 -14.52
C ARG A 2 18.81 -7.92 -14.54
N SER A 3 18.18 -7.08 -15.37
CA SER A 3 16.72 -6.91 -15.43
C SER A 3 15.95 -8.19 -15.80
N TRP A 4 16.56 -9.10 -16.57
CA TRP A 4 15.93 -10.40 -16.87
C TRP A 4 15.75 -11.24 -15.60
N LEU A 5 16.74 -11.22 -14.69
CA LEU A 5 16.74 -12.09 -13.52
C LEU A 5 15.63 -11.69 -12.55
N GLN A 6 15.43 -10.37 -12.37
CA GLN A 6 14.30 -9.83 -11.61
C GLN A 6 12.96 -10.31 -12.20
N ARG A 7 12.78 -10.21 -13.52
CA ARG A 7 11.54 -10.64 -14.18
C ARG A 7 11.31 -12.14 -14.04
N SER A 8 12.34 -12.97 -14.21
CA SER A 8 12.22 -14.42 -14.09
C SER A 8 11.87 -14.86 -12.67
N ILE A 9 12.53 -14.29 -11.66
CA ILE A 9 12.23 -14.59 -10.25
C ILE A 9 10.79 -14.21 -9.92
N LEU A 10 10.38 -12.99 -10.25
CA LEU A 10 9.04 -12.48 -9.92
C LEU A 10 7.94 -13.22 -10.69
N ARG A 11 8.19 -13.63 -11.94
CA ARG A 11 7.28 -14.53 -12.68
C ARG A 11 7.20 -15.92 -12.08
N GLY A 12 8.32 -16.44 -11.55
CA GLY A 12 8.35 -17.73 -10.85
C GLY A 12 7.48 -17.71 -9.60
N LEU A 13 7.50 -16.62 -8.84
CA LEU A 13 6.64 -16.45 -7.66
C LEU A 13 5.15 -16.56 -8.01
N ASN A 14 4.72 -16.15 -9.21
CA ASN A 14 3.33 -16.23 -9.63
C ASN A 14 2.76 -17.66 -9.74
N ARG A 15 3.62 -18.68 -9.65
CA ARG A 15 3.21 -20.10 -9.60
C ARG A 15 2.88 -20.59 -8.19
N LEU A 16 3.18 -19.81 -7.15
CA LEU A 16 2.88 -20.14 -5.77
C LEU A 16 1.46 -19.72 -5.40
N CYS A 17 0.82 -20.46 -4.48
CA CYS A 17 -0.37 -19.98 -3.79
C CYS A 17 0.00 -18.81 -2.85
N ALA A 18 -0.95 -17.90 -2.63
CA ALA A 18 -0.76 -16.71 -1.79
C ALA A 18 -0.22 -17.05 -0.40
N ASP A 19 -0.77 -18.07 0.26
CA ASP A 19 -0.32 -18.52 1.59
C ASP A 19 1.16 -18.93 1.62
N THR A 20 1.62 -19.66 0.59
CA THR A 20 3.02 -20.09 0.50
C THR A 20 3.93 -18.91 0.26
N ALA A 21 3.54 -17.99 -0.62
CA ALA A 21 4.26 -16.75 -0.89
C ALA A 21 4.34 -15.86 0.38
N ALA A 22 3.24 -15.72 1.12
CA ALA A 22 3.17 -14.97 2.36
C ALA A 22 4.07 -15.57 3.45
N ARG A 23 4.11 -16.91 3.61
CA ARG A 23 5.02 -17.59 4.56
C ARG A 23 6.49 -17.40 4.18
N LEU A 24 6.82 -17.52 2.90
CA LEU A 24 8.16 -17.26 2.39
C LEU A 24 8.57 -15.81 2.64
N GLY A 25 7.72 -14.87 2.26
CA GLY A 25 7.92 -13.43 2.49
C GLY A 25 8.05 -13.08 3.96
N GLY A 26 7.22 -13.68 4.82
CA GLY A 26 7.31 -13.51 6.27
C GLY A 26 8.63 -13.99 6.84
N SER A 27 9.15 -15.11 6.32
CA SER A 27 10.45 -15.65 6.71
C SER A 27 11.61 -14.73 6.26
N LEU A 28 11.54 -14.19 5.04
CA LEU A 28 12.50 -13.20 4.53
C LEU A 28 12.44 -11.89 5.34
N GLY A 29 11.25 -11.46 5.74
CA GLY A 29 11.07 -10.30 6.62
C GLY A 29 11.72 -10.51 7.97
N VAL A 30 11.50 -11.67 8.61
CA VAL A 30 12.19 -12.03 9.87
C VAL A 30 13.70 -12.11 9.70
N LEU A 31 14.20 -12.62 8.57
CA LEU A 31 15.63 -12.61 8.27
C LEU A 31 16.17 -11.18 8.18
N ALA A 32 15.50 -10.28 7.45
CA ALA A 32 15.88 -8.86 7.38
C ALA A 32 15.90 -8.20 8.77
N TRP A 33 14.96 -8.56 9.64
CA TRP A 33 14.96 -8.11 11.04
C TRP A 33 16.15 -8.65 11.84
N ARG A 34 16.53 -9.92 11.66
CA ARG A 34 17.72 -10.52 12.31
C ARG A 34 19.00 -9.84 11.86
N LEU A 35 19.11 -9.57 10.55
CA LEU A 35 20.23 -8.85 9.92
C LEU A 35 20.25 -7.35 10.27
N GLY A 36 19.22 -6.82 10.93
CA GLY A 36 19.20 -5.45 11.41
C GLY A 36 18.86 -4.38 10.37
N VAL A 37 18.33 -4.77 9.20
CA VAL A 37 17.97 -3.84 8.10
C VAL A 37 17.00 -2.77 8.62
N ARG A 38 17.48 -1.53 8.80
CA ARG A 38 16.73 -0.40 9.39
C ARG A 38 16.09 -0.66 10.77
N ARG A 39 16.56 -1.68 11.51
CA ARG A 39 15.94 -2.11 12.78
C ARG A 39 15.97 -1.01 13.85
N THR A 40 17.01 -0.17 13.86
CA THR A 40 17.12 0.97 14.77
C THR A 40 15.96 1.95 14.59
N VAL A 41 15.67 2.32 13.35
CA VAL A 41 14.56 3.24 13.02
C VAL A 41 13.22 2.62 13.42
N ALA A 42 12.98 1.36 13.06
CA ALA A 42 11.74 0.67 13.43
C ALA A 42 11.53 0.61 14.95
N ASN A 43 12.58 0.30 15.71
CA ASN A 43 12.53 0.27 17.17
C ASN A 43 12.28 1.66 17.78
N GLN A 44 12.87 2.72 17.23
CA GLN A 44 12.65 4.09 17.68
C GLN A 44 11.20 4.52 17.44
N VAL A 45 10.66 4.26 16.24
CA VAL A 45 9.26 4.57 15.90
C VAL A 45 8.32 3.85 16.87
N ILE A 46 8.45 2.53 17.03
CA ILE A 46 7.57 1.75 17.91
C ILE A 46 7.68 2.19 19.37
N ALA A 47 8.88 2.49 19.86
CA ALA A 47 9.06 2.97 21.22
C ALA A 47 8.44 4.36 21.44
N ARG A 48 8.51 5.24 20.44
CA ARG A 48 7.98 6.61 20.51
C ARG A 48 6.46 6.65 20.36
N THR A 49 5.88 5.87 19.44
CA THR A 49 4.46 5.94 19.10
C THR A 49 3.59 4.98 19.89
N LEU A 50 4.13 3.82 20.30
CA LEU A 50 3.38 2.78 21.02
C LEU A 50 3.89 2.56 22.46
N ALA A 51 4.89 3.33 22.91
CA ALA A 51 5.52 3.19 24.23
C ALA A 51 6.08 1.78 24.54
N LEU A 52 6.27 0.92 23.53
CA LEU A 52 6.74 -0.45 23.73
C LEU A 52 8.26 -0.51 23.90
N ARG A 53 8.71 -1.32 24.86
CA ARG A 53 10.14 -1.55 25.16
C ARG A 53 10.47 -3.04 25.31
N GLY A 54 11.76 -3.35 25.40
CA GLY A 54 12.26 -4.69 25.71
C GLY A 54 11.69 -5.81 24.80
N PRO A 55 11.32 -6.97 25.38
CA PRO A 55 10.77 -8.10 24.61
C PRO A 55 9.48 -7.78 23.86
N ALA A 56 8.61 -6.91 24.40
CA ALA A 56 7.35 -6.55 23.75
C ALA A 56 7.60 -5.79 22.44
N ARG A 57 8.50 -4.79 22.47
CA ARG A 57 8.95 -4.09 21.25
C ARG A 57 9.54 -5.06 20.26
N ALA A 58 10.45 -5.94 20.70
CA ALA A 58 11.10 -6.90 19.81
C ALA A 58 10.09 -7.82 19.09
N ARG A 59 9.07 -8.31 19.80
CA ARG A 59 7.97 -9.10 19.21
C ARG A 59 7.18 -8.32 18.16
N VAL A 60 6.78 -7.09 18.48
CA VAL A 60 6.00 -6.24 17.56
C VAL A 60 6.82 -5.86 16.33
N THR A 61 8.08 -5.42 16.52
CA THR A 61 8.98 -5.11 15.41
C THR A 61 9.19 -6.34 14.52
N ARG A 62 9.49 -7.51 15.09
CA ARG A 62 9.67 -8.75 14.32
C ARG A 62 8.41 -9.09 13.52
N ARG A 63 7.22 -8.96 14.12
CA ARG A 63 5.95 -9.23 13.42
C ARG A 63 5.70 -8.23 12.29
N ALA A 64 5.99 -6.95 12.49
CA ALA A 64 5.86 -5.94 11.44
C ALA A 64 6.76 -6.25 10.24
N TYR A 65 8.00 -6.70 10.47
CA TYR A 65 8.89 -7.15 9.40
C TYR A 65 8.35 -8.37 8.67
N ALA A 66 7.82 -9.36 9.41
CA ALA A 66 7.19 -10.53 8.82
C ALA A 66 5.99 -10.14 7.94
N THR A 67 5.11 -9.25 8.42
CA THR A 67 3.96 -8.76 7.65
C THR A 67 4.41 -8.02 6.39
N MET A 68 5.39 -7.12 6.50
CA MET A 68 5.89 -6.38 5.32
C MET A 68 6.49 -7.33 4.27
N GLY A 69 7.28 -8.31 4.70
CA GLY A 69 7.85 -9.32 3.81
C GLY A 69 6.76 -10.19 3.17
N ALA A 70 5.76 -10.62 3.95
CA ALA A 70 4.62 -11.39 3.45
C ALA A 70 3.88 -10.62 2.35
N ASN A 71 3.46 -9.39 2.63
CA ASN A 71 2.74 -8.54 1.66
C ASN A 71 3.56 -8.32 0.38
N PHE A 72 4.87 -8.08 0.53
CA PHE A 72 5.75 -7.85 -0.61
C PHE A 72 5.86 -9.07 -1.53
N VAL A 73 5.92 -10.29 -0.98
CA VAL A 73 6.02 -11.51 -1.78
C VAL A 73 4.66 -11.93 -2.33
N GLU A 74 3.60 -11.80 -1.54
CA GLU A 74 2.21 -12.09 -1.93
C GLU A 74 1.76 -11.26 -3.15
N LEU A 75 2.20 -10.01 -3.27
CA LEU A 75 1.91 -9.15 -4.43
C LEU A 75 2.23 -9.84 -5.77
N TRP A 76 3.25 -10.70 -5.81
CA TRP A 76 3.68 -11.36 -7.04
C TRP A 76 2.81 -12.56 -7.44
N THR A 77 1.92 -13.03 -6.56
CA THR A 77 1.00 -14.14 -6.84
C THR A 77 -0.36 -13.70 -7.36
N ILE A 78 -0.59 -12.38 -7.49
CA ILE A 78 -1.83 -11.84 -8.09
C ILE A 78 -2.05 -12.41 -9.50
N GLY A 79 -3.27 -12.88 -9.76
CA GLY A 79 -3.67 -13.53 -11.00
C GLY A 79 -3.08 -14.93 -11.20
N GLY A 80 -2.36 -15.46 -10.20
CA GLY A 80 -1.85 -16.82 -10.18
C GLY A 80 -2.93 -17.87 -9.89
N PRO A 81 -2.54 -19.15 -9.75
CA PRO A 81 -3.47 -20.26 -9.50
C PRO A 81 -4.36 -20.05 -8.27
N ASP A 82 -3.79 -19.47 -7.21
CA ASP A 82 -4.46 -19.16 -5.95
C ASP A 82 -3.97 -17.80 -5.41
N GLY A 83 -4.24 -16.76 -6.20
CA GLY A 83 -3.85 -15.38 -5.88
C GLY A 83 -4.64 -14.79 -4.69
N PRO A 84 -4.05 -13.84 -3.95
CA PRO A 84 -4.66 -13.24 -2.75
C PRO A 84 -5.99 -12.53 -3.04
N GLU A 85 -6.19 -12.04 -4.27
CA GLU A 85 -7.40 -11.35 -4.71
C GLU A 85 -8.66 -12.22 -4.61
N ARG A 86 -8.50 -13.55 -4.62
CA ARG A 86 -9.59 -14.53 -4.52
C ARG A 86 -10.09 -14.70 -3.08
N HIS A 87 -9.29 -14.27 -2.10
CA HIS A 87 -9.54 -14.48 -0.67
C HIS A 87 -9.97 -13.20 0.06
N VAL A 88 -10.17 -12.11 -0.68
CA VAL A 88 -10.56 -10.81 -0.10
C VAL A 88 -11.98 -10.87 0.41
N GLN A 89 -12.14 -10.71 1.72
CA GLN A 89 -13.45 -10.58 2.37
C GLN A 89 -13.66 -9.14 2.85
N ARG A 90 -14.81 -8.59 2.50
CA ARG A 90 -15.22 -7.25 2.94
C ARG A 90 -16.02 -7.37 4.23
N ALA A 91 -15.61 -6.64 5.26
CA ALA A 91 -16.30 -6.67 6.55
C ALA A 91 -17.75 -6.14 6.47
N ASN A 92 -18.03 -5.15 5.60
CA ASN A 92 -19.36 -4.57 5.46
C ASN A 92 -19.72 -4.24 3.98
N PRO A 93 -20.01 -5.27 3.15
CA PRO A 93 -20.22 -5.08 1.72
C PRO A 93 -21.51 -4.32 1.41
N ARG A 94 -22.56 -4.46 2.25
CA ARG A 94 -23.84 -3.76 2.06
C ARG A 94 -23.70 -2.25 2.26
N TRP A 95 -23.00 -1.84 3.31
CA TRP A 95 -22.72 -0.42 3.56
C TRP A 95 -21.88 0.17 2.43
N GLN A 96 -20.82 -0.52 2.01
CA GLN A 96 -19.98 -0.05 0.90
C GLN A 96 -20.78 0.15 -0.39
N ALA A 97 -21.64 -0.81 -0.76
CA ALA A 97 -22.51 -0.69 -1.92
C ALA A 97 -23.53 0.46 -1.80
N ALA A 98 -24.08 0.71 -0.61
CA ALA A 98 -24.98 1.83 -0.37
C ALA A 98 -24.28 3.18 -0.55
N ILE A 99 -23.03 3.32 -0.08
CA ILE A 99 -22.23 4.53 -0.25
C ILE A 99 -21.90 4.76 -1.73
N HIS A 100 -21.47 3.73 -2.47
CA HIS A 100 -21.22 3.86 -3.93
C HIS A 100 -22.47 4.20 -4.74
N ARG A 101 -23.66 3.74 -4.33
CA ARG A 101 -24.90 4.13 -4.99
C ARG A 101 -25.28 5.59 -4.73
N ARG A 102 -24.95 6.11 -3.55
CA ARG A 102 -25.27 7.48 -3.15
C ARG A 102 -24.28 8.51 -3.70
N HIS A 103 -23.02 8.12 -3.88
CA HIS A 103 -21.94 9.02 -4.28
C HIS A 103 -21.29 8.54 -5.58
N PRO A 104 -21.25 9.39 -6.63
CA PRO A 104 -20.70 8.99 -7.93
C PRO A 104 -19.20 8.71 -7.90
N ALA A 105 -18.48 9.28 -6.93
CA ALA A 105 -17.05 9.05 -6.71
C ALA A 105 -16.73 9.21 -5.21
N LEU A 106 -15.70 8.50 -4.74
CA LEU A 106 -15.26 8.50 -3.35
C LEU A 106 -13.73 8.60 -3.27
N ALA A 107 -13.23 9.35 -2.29
CA ALA A 107 -11.83 9.32 -1.90
C ALA A 107 -11.64 8.31 -0.75
N TYR A 108 -10.86 7.26 -1.00
CA TYR A 108 -10.43 6.27 -0.03
C TYR A 108 -9.05 6.63 0.48
N VAL A 109 -8.96 6.85 1.79
CA VAL A 109 -7.70 7.18 2.47
C VAL A 109 -7.35 6.03 3.40
N GLY A 110 -6.15 5.46 3.22
CA GLY A 110 -5.63 4.40 4.07
C GLY A 110 -4.20 4.68 4.54
N PRO A 111 -3.69 3.96 5.55
CA PRO A 111 -2.28 3.94 5.89
C PRO A 111 -1.53 2.77 5.22
N HIS A 112 -0.20 2.75 5.27
CA HIS A 112 0.63 1.60 4.89
C HIS A 112 0.52 0.49 5.96
N ILE A 113 -0.66 -0.12 6.10
CA ILE A 113 -0.94 -1.22 7.03
C ILE A 113 -1.54 -2.42 6.28
N GLY A 114 -1.11 -3.63 6.65
CA GLY A 114 -1.57 -4.83 5.97
C GLY A 114 -1.24 -4.81 4.48
N SER A 115 -1.96 -5.61 3.69
CA SER A 115 -1.83 -5.63 2.24
C SER A 115 -2.74 -4.57 1.64
N TRP A 116 -2.21 -3.34 1.46
CA TRP A 116 -2.99 -2.22 0.92
C TRP A 116 -3.43 -2.45 -0.54
N ASP A 117 -2.68 -3.23 -1.33
CA ASP A 117 -3.10 -3.63 -2.68
C ASP A 117 -4.34 -4.56 -2.62
N MET A 118 -4.44 -5.44 -1.61
CA MET A 118 -5.68 -6.21 -1.38
C MET A 118 -6.83 -5.36 -0.85
N GLY A 119 -6.52 -4.32 -0.06
CA GLY A 119 -7.50 -3.28 0.29
C GLY A 119 -8.07 -2.59 -0.94
N ALA A 120 -7.20 -2.21 -1.88
CA ALA A 120 -7.57 -1.66 -3.19
C ALA A 120 -8.42 -2.65 -4.01
N CYS A 121 -8.05 -3.93 -4.07
CA CYS A 121 -8.83 -4.98 -4.73
C CYS A 121 -10.27 -5.06 -4.20
N GLY A 122 -10.46 -5.00 -2.87
CA GLY A 122 -11.78 -5.03 -2.25
C GLY A 122 -12.66 -3.83 -2.61
N ILE A 123 -12.03 -2.68 -2.93
CA ILE A 123 -12.71 -1.44 -3.36
C ILE A 123 -13.01 -1.47 -4.86
N ALA A 124 -12.02 -1.81 -5.68
CA ALA A 124 -12.10 -1.75 -7.15
C ALA A 124 -13.32 -2.51 -7.69
N GLY A 125 -13.63 -3.68 -7.14
CA GLY A 125 -14.77 -4.50 -7.56
C GLY A 125 -16.16 -3.84 -7.41
N ASN A 126 -16.31 -2.79 -6.60
CA ASN A 126 -17.57 -2.05 -6.43
C ASN A 126 -17.51 -0.60 -6.91
N ALA A 127 -16.31 -0.07 -7.17
CA ALA A 127 -16.08 1.34 -7.49
C ALA A 127 -16.28 1.70 -8.97
N GLY A 128 -16.46 0.69 -9.84
CA GLY A 128 -16.46 0.89 -11.30
C GLY A 128 -15.06 1.27 -11.78
N ARG A 129 -14.77 2.57 -11.83
CA ARG A 129 -13.44 3.09 -12.16
C ARG A 129 -12.71 3.51 -10.88
N PHE A 130 -11.53 2.95 -10.65
CA PHE A 130 -10.75 3.21 -9.43
C PHE A 130 -9.31 3.60 -9.74
N LEU A 131 -8.94 4.84 -9.40
CA LEU A 131 -7.57 5.33 -9.52
C LEU A 131 -6.82 5.12 -8.21
N VAL A 132 -5.55 4.75 -8.29
CA VAL A 132 -4.63 4.76 -7.14
C VAL A 132 -3.55 5.81 -7.37
N TYR A 133 -3.42 6.75 -6.43
CA TYR A 133 -2.44 7.82 -6.51
C TYR A 133 -1.16 7.40 -5.77
N ALA A 134 -0.10 7.11 -6.51
CA ALA A 134 1.09 6.47 -5.98
C ALA A 134 2.38 7.13 -6.48
N LYS A 135 3.43 7.12 -5.65
CA LYS A 135 4.77 7.53 -6.09
C LYS A 135 5.45 6.42 -6.87
N ALA A 136 6.20 6.79 -7.91
CA ALA A 136 7.05 5.87 -8.63
C ALA A 136 8.12 5.27 -7.71
N GLN A 137 8.36 3.97 -7.81
CA GLN A 137 9.43 3.31 -7.09
C GLN A 137 10.79 3.61 -7.75
N HIS A 138 11.84 3.72 -6.93
CA HIS A 138 13.18 4.05 -7.41
C HIS A 138 13.73 3.05 -8.45
N ASN A 139 13.35 1.77 -8.35
CA ASN A 139 13.70 0.76 -9.35
C ASN A 139 12.60 0.68 -10.42
N PRO A 140 12.85 1.17 -11.66
CA PRO A 140 11.81 1.26 -12.69
C PRO A 140 11.32 -0.12 -13.18
N VAL A 141 12.13 -1.17 -13.07
CA VAL A 141 11.70 -2.53 -13.44
C VAL A 141 10.70 -3.05 -12.42
N VAL A 142 10.99 -2.85 -11.12
CA VAL A 142 10.09 -3.26 -10.04
C VAL A 142 8.83 -2.41 -10.05
N ASP A 143 8.94 -1.09 -10.23
CA ASP A 143 7.82 -0.17 -10.34
C ASP A 143 6.81 -0.64 -11.40
N ARG A 144 7.29 -0.87 -12.63
CA ARG A 144 6.47 -1.37 -13.73
C ARG A 144 5.78 -2.69 -13.39
N LEU A 145 6.49 -3.62 -12.76
CA LEU A 145 5.93 -4.92 -12.41
C LEU A 145 4.88 -4.82 -11.28
N ILE A 146 5.06 -3.94 -10.30
CA ILE A 146 4.04 -3.64 -9.26
C ILE A 146 2.79 -3.08 -9.92
N ASN A 147 2.93 -2.13 -10.85
CA ASN A 147 1.79 -1.48 -11.48
C ASN A 147 1.02 -2.44 -12.40
N ILE A 148 1.68 -3.38 -13.08
CA ILE A 148 0.99 -4.48 -13.79
C ILE A 148 0.13 -5.32 -12.82
N GLN A 149 0.59 -5.56 -11.59
CA GLN A 149 -0.23 -6.28 -10.61
C GLN A 149 -1.44 -5.45 -10.17
N ARG A 150 -1.27 -4.14 -9.96
CA ARG A 150 -2.39 -3.23 -9.63
C ARG A 150 -3.42 -3.14 -10.74
N GLU A 151 -2.99 -3.11 -12.00
CA GLU A 151 -3.87 -3.18 -13.17
C GLU A 151 -4.70 -4.47 -13.18
N ARG A 152 -4.11 -5.62 -12.82
CA ARG A 152 -4.85 -6.90 -12.68
C ARG A 152 -5.91 -6.87 -11.58
N LEU A 153 -5.74 -6.02 -10.56
CA LEU A 153 -6.74 -5.78 -9.51
C LEU A 153 -7.81 -4.77 -9.94
N GLY A 154 -7.78 -4.28 -11.19
CA GLY A 154 -8.72 -3.28 -11.70
C GLY A 154 -8.40 -1.85 -11.27
N CYS A 155 -7.16 -1.57 -10.87
CA CYS A 155 -6.73 -0.23 -10.50
C CYS A 155 -6.08 0.51 -11.68
N GLU A 156 -6.39 1.79 -11.86
CA GLU A 156 -5.65 2.70 -12.73
C GLU A 156 -4.60 3.45 -11.92
N VAL A 157 -3.31 3.28 -12.24
CA VAL A 157 -2.24 3.94 -11.49
C VAL A 157 -2.02 5.35 -12.02
N LEU A 158 -2.20 6.34 -11.15
CA LEU A 158 -1.82 7.72 -11.41
C LEU A 158 -0.58 8.05 -10.57
N PHE A 159 0.50 8.48 -11.24
CA PHE A 159 1.73 8.82 -10.54
C PHE A 159 1.64 10.17 -9.85
N ALA A 160 2.09 10.20 -8.61
CA ALA A 160 2.28 11.39 -7.81
C ALA A 160 3.74 11.85 -7.93
N ASP A 161 3.98 12.91 -8.69
CA ASP A 161 5.28 13.56 -8.75
C ASP A 161 5.38 14.64 -7.67
N HIS A 162 6.57 14.73 -7.04
CA HIS A 162 6.80 15.66 -5.94
C HIS A 162 6.67 17.12 -6.39
N GLY A 163 5.78 17.88 -5.73
CA GLY A 163 5.57 19.29 -6.05
C GLY A 163 4.75 19.53 -7.32
N ASP A 164 4.32 18.48 -8.02
CA ASP A 164 3.46 18.61 -9.19
C ASP A 164 1.97 18.60 -8.82
N ARG A 165 1.33 19.75 -8.99
CA ARG A 165 -0.12 19.88 -8.81
C ARG A 165 -0.90 19.21 -9.95
N ALA A 166 -0.29 18.95 -11.10
CA ALA A 166 -0.99 18.38 -12.25
C ALA A 166 -1.51 16.97 -11.94
N GLY A 167 -0.78 16.16 -11.17
CA GLY A 167 -1.25 14.85 -10.69
C GLY A 167 -2.51 14.95 -9.84
N ALA A 168 -2.52 15.81 -8.82
CA ALA A 168 -3.68 16.03 -7.96
C ALA A 168 -4.89 16.60 -8.72
N VAL A 169 -4.66 17.54 -9.65
CA VAL A 169 -5.72 18.10 -10.51
C VAL A 169 -6.29 17.03 -11.45
N THR A 170 -5.45 16.17 -12.00
CA THR A 170 -5.87 15.05 -12.86
C THR A 170 -6.73 14.06 -12.07
N ALA A 171 -6.30 13.70 -10.85
CA ALA A 171 -7.09 12.86 -9.95
C ALA A 171 -8.46 13.49 -9.65
N PHE A 172 -8.48 14.78 -9.32
CA PHE A 172 -9.72 15.50 -9.01
C PHE A 172 -10.67 15.56 -10.22
N ARG A 173 -10.16 15.81 -11.43
CA ARG A 173 -10.95 15.77 -12.66
C ARG A 173 -11.53 14.37 -12.92
N ALA A 174 -10.76 13.31 -12.69
CA ALA A 174 -11.24 11.94 -12.80
C ALA A 174 -12.36 11.66 -11.78
N MET A 175 -12.22 12.14 -10.55
CA MET A 175 -13.29 12.05 -9.54
C MET A 175 -14.56 12.79 -9.95
N ARG A 176 -14.45 13.99 -10.52
CA ARG A 176 -15.61 14.70 -11.08
C ARG A 176 -16.29 13.96 -12.23
N ALA A 177 -15.57 13.08 -12.92
CA ALA A 177 -16.08 12.20 -13.96
C ALA A 177 -16.60 10.85 -13.42
N GLY A 178 -16.72 10.67 -12.10
CA GLY A 178 -17.28 9.47 -11.48
C GLY A 178 -16.26 8.38 -11.11
N ALA A 179 -14.96 8.67 -11.15
CA ALA A 179 -13.94 7.71 -10.75
C ALA A 179 -13.62 7.81 -9.25
N SER A 180 -13.57 6.70 -8.53
CA SER A 180 -13.10 6.71 -7.14
C SER A 180 -11.58 6.78 -7.07
N LEU A 181 -11.04 7.34 -5.99
CA LEU A 181 -9.61 7.57 -5.79
C LEU A 181 -9.12 6.89 -4.52
N GLY A 182 -8.08 6.07 -4.60
CA GLY A 182 -7.34 5.52 -3.47
C GLY A 182 -6.03 6.27 -3.25
N LEU A 183 -5.78 6.69 -2.01
CA LEU A 183 -4.53 7.34 -1.63
C LEU A 183 -4.05 6.87 -0.25
N ILE A 184 -2.73 6.85 -0.10
CA ILE A 184 -2.05 6.54 1.17
C ILE A 184 -1.20 7.74 1.55
N ALA A 185 -1.43 8.28 2.76
CA ALA A 185 -0.96 9.62 3.15
C ALA A 185 -0.29 9.67 4.54
N ASP A 186 0.20 8.54 5.04
CA ASP A 186 0.81 8.38 6.37
C ASP A 186 2.36 8.45 6.36
N GLN A 187 2.98 8.72 5.21
CA GLN A 187 4.42 9.01 5.11
C GLN A 187 4.69 10.51 5.16
N ARG A 188 5.94 10.89 5.44
CA ARG A 188 6.33 12.31 5.52
C ARG A 188 6.24 12.96 4.12
N PRO A 189 5.45 14.03 3.93
CA PRO A 189 5.44 14.83 2.70
C PRO A 189 6.74 15.61 2.48
N GLY A 190 6.91 16.14 1.27
CA GLY A 190 7.89 17.19 1.01
C GLY A 190 7.54 18.48 1.77
N GLU A 191 8.51 19.37 1.95
CA GLU A 191 8.36 20.57 2.81
C GLU A 191 7.16 21.43 2.42
N HIS A 192 6.96 21.67 1.13
CA HIS A 192 5.87 22.51 0.60
C HIS A 192 4.46 21.89 0.68
N GLU A 193 4.36 20.60 0.97
CA GLU A 193 3.09 19.84 1.08
C GLU A 193 2.78 19.43 2.52
N SER A 194 3.68 19.78 3.45
CA SER A 194 3.64 19.38 4.84
C SER A 194 2.85 20.34 5.71
N VAL A 195 2.06 19.78 6.62
CA VAL A 195 1.53 20.51 7.77
C VAL A 195 1.90 19.84 9.09
N PRO A 196 2.20 20.64 10.12
CA PRO A 196 2.37 20.10 11.46
C PRO A 196 1.02 19.55 11.97
N ALA A 197 1.05 18.32 12.48
CA ALA A 197 -0.10 17.68 13.11
C ALA A 197 0.38 16.65 14.16
N LEU A 198 -0.57 16.00 14.83
CA LEU A 198 -0.28 14.87 15.72
C LEU A 198 -0.61 13.55 15.01
N PHE A 199 0.34 12.62 15.04
CA PHE A 199 0.13 11.24 14.61
C PHE A 199 0.46 10.29 15.76
N LEU A 200 -0.53 9.52 16.21
CA LEU A 200 -0.41 8.68 17.42
C LEU A 200 0.08 9.47 18.64
N GLY A 201 -0.43 10.69 18.81
CA GLY A 201 -0.05 11.59 19.91
C GLY A 201 1.36 12.21 19.78
N GLN A 202 2.06 11.99 18.67
CA GLN A 202 3.41 12.52 18.44
C GLN A 202 3.39 13.64 17.40
N PRO A 203 4.15 14.74 17.60
CA PRO A 203 4.33 15.76 16.57
C PRO A 203 4.93 15.15 15.29
N ALA A 204 4.26 15.39 14.16
CA ALA A 204 4.61 14.89 12.85
C ALA A 204 4.30 15.92 11.77
N GLN A 205 4.96 15.76 10.62
CA GLN A 205 4.63 16.48 9.39
C GLN A 205 3.73 15.56 8.55
N CYS A 206 2.51 16.02 8.25
CA CYS A 206 1.46 15.23 7.61
C CYS A 206 1.05 15.83 6.27
N HIS A 207 0.55 14.98 5.37
CA HIS A 207 0.06 15.41 4.06
C HIS A 207 -1.25 16.21 4.19
N GLN A 208 -1.34 17.36 3.51
CA GLN A 208 -2.63 18.03 3.26
C GLN A 208 -3.45 17.36 2.14
N GLY A 209 -2.80 16.58 1.28
CA GLY A 209 -3.37 16.01 0.04
C GLY A 209 -4.78 15.43 0.19
N PRO A 210 -5.08 14.56 1.18
CA PRO A 210 -6.43 14.02 1.37
C PRO A 210 -7.53 15.07 1.51
N LYS A 211 -7.25 16.21 2.18
CA LYS A 211 -8.21 17.30 2.38
C LYS A 211 -8.61 17.96 1.06
N PHE A 212 -7.76 17.92 0.04
CA PHE A 212 -8.07 18.49 -1.27
C PHE A 212 -9.22 17.75 -1.99
N PHE A 213 -9.51 16.50 -1.61
CA PHE A 213 -10.52 15.65 -2.24
C PHE A 213 -11.82 15.50 -1.44
N SER A 214 -11.94 16.19 -0.30
CA SER A 214 -13.12 16.20 0.59
C SER A 214 -13.87 17.52 0.51
#